data_AF-A0A1W2P8C2-F1
#
_entry.id   AF-A0A1W2P8C2-F1
#
_cell.length_a   1.000
_cell.length_b   1.000
_cell.length_c   1.000
_cell.angle_alpha   90.00
_cell.angle_beta   90.00
_cell.angle_gamma   90.00
#
_symmetry.space_group_name_H-M   'P 1'
#
loop_
_entity.id
_entity.type
_entity.pdbx_description
1 polymer ?
#
loop_
_entity_poly.entity_id
_entity_poly.type
_entity_poly.pdbx_seq_one_letter_code
_entity_poly.pdbx_strand_id
1 'polypeptide(L)'
;MKRLGSVQRKMPCVFVTEVKAEPSAKREHQPFKVLATETLSEKALDADVYNAVATEKVDGTCCYVTNYKGQPYLWARLDRKPNKQADKRFKKFLHSKESAKALDITKTRDISIPLVSLDFSEFHWNTEEDFKPVPECWIPAKEIEKQ
;
A
#
# COMPACT_ATOMS: atom_id res chain seq x y z
N MET A 1 -17.10 -9.63 29.60
CA MET A 1 -17.31 -9.32 28.17
C MET A 1 -17.23 -10.62 27.39
N LYS A 2 -18.25 -11.00 26.61
CA LYS A 2 -18.16 -12.16 25.71
C LYS A 2 -16.96 -11.93 24.78
N ARG A 3 -16.05 -12.91 24.67
CA ARG A 3 -14.93 -12.86 23.72
C ARG A 3 -15.54 -12.63 22.33
N LEU A 4 -15.34 -11.43 21.77
CA LEU A 4 -15.56 -11.21 20.35
C LEU A 4 -14.59 -12.16 19.65
N GLY A 5 -15.12 -13.05 18.80
CA GLY A 5 -14.33 -14.10 18.16
C GLY A 5 -13.13 -13.50 17.42
N SER A 6 -12.06 -14.29 17.29
CA SER A 6 -10.95 -13.93 16.41
C SER A 6 -11.48 -13.55 15.03
N VAL A 7 -10.85 -12.57 14.37
CA VAL A 7 -11.18 -12.16 12.99
C VAL A 7 -11.24 -13.41 12.12
N GLN A 8 -12.46 -13.82 11.76
CA GLN A 8 -12.68 -15.10 11.08
C GLN A 8 -12.16 -15.05 9.65
N ARG A 9 -12.26 -13.87 9.01
CA ARG A 9 -11.78 -13.61 7.66
C ARG A 9 -11.56 -12.13 7.45
N LYS A 10 -10.56 -11.76 6.65
CA LYS A 10 -10.47 -10.40 6.10
C LYS A 10 -11.50 -10.25 5.00
N MET A 11 -12.38 -9.27 5.15
CA MET A 11 -13.38 -8.97 4.11
C MET A 11 -12.66 -8.46 2.85
N PRO A 12 -13.03 -8.92 1.64
CA PRO A 12 -12.56 -8.32 0.40
C PRO A 12 -12.99 -6.85 0.30
N CYS A 13 -12.44 -6.11 -0.65
CA CYS A 13 -12.90 -4.74 -0.94
C CYS A 13 -14.42 -4.74 -1.12
N VAL A 14 -15.11 -4.00 -0.25
CA VAL A 14 -16.58 -4.00 -0.18
C VAL A 14 -17.19 -3.43 -1.47
N PHE A 15 -16.59 -2.37 -1.99
CA PHE A 15 -17.06 -1.67 -3.17
C PHE A 15 -16.20 -1.98 -4.38
N VAL A 16 -16.82 -1.93 -5.57
CA VAL A 16 -16.11 -2.02 -6.84
C VAL A 16 -15.23 -0.79 -7.00
N THR A 17 -14.01 -1.02 -7.47
CA THR A 17 -13.03 0.02 -7.75
C THR A 17 -13.17 0.50 -9.19
N GLU A 18 -13.30 1.81 -9.37
CA GLU A 18 -13.26 2.46 -10.68
C GLU A 18 -11.94 3.23 -10.84
N VAL A 19 -11.38 3.21 -12.05
CA VAL A 19 -10.20 4.01 -12.42
C VAL A 19 -10.64 5.05 -13.44
N LYS A 20 -10.53 6.33 -13.05
CA LYS A 20 -10.82 7.47 -13.93
C LYS A 20 -9.52 8.06 -14.47
N ALA A 21 -9.50 8.43 -15.75
CA ALA A 21 -8.39 9.12 -16.40
C ALA A 21 -8.33 10.61 -16.00
N GLU A 22 -8.40 10.87 -14.70
CA GLU A 22 -8.29 12.20 -14.09
C GLU A 22 -7.18 12.20 -13.04
N PRO A 23 -6.42 13.29 -12.85
CA PRO A 23 -5.34 13.32 -11.86
C PRO A 23 -5.80 13.06 -10.43
N SER A 24 -4.99 12.32 -9.66
CA SER A 24 -5.25 12.04 -8.24
C SER A 24 -5.08 13.29 -7.37
N ALA A 25 -6.06 13.58 -6.51
CA ALA A 25 -5.93 14.63 -5.49
C ALA A 25 -5.06 14.22 -4.29
N LYS A 26 -4.81 12.91 -4.10
CA LYS A 26 -4.07 12.37 -2.94
C LYS A 26 -2.58 12.15 -3.21
N ARG A 27 -2.21 12.00 -4.49
CA ARG A 27 -0.84 11.68 -4.89
C ARG A 27 -0.43 12.59 -6.02
N GLU A 28 0.61 13.36 -5.79
CA GLU A 28 1.20 14.17 -6.84
C GLU A 28 1.66 13.26 -7.99
N HIS A 29 1.38 13.70 -9.21
CA HIS A 29 1.86 13.06 -10.45
C HIS A 29 1.24 11.70 -10.80
N GLN A 30 0.15 11.33 -10.15
CA GLN A 30 -0.65 10.19 -10.58
C GLN A 30 -1.69 10.67 -11.62
N PRO A 31 -1.61 10.25 -12.91
CA PRO A 31 -2.46 10.77 -13.98
C PRO A 31 -3.88 10.16 -14.01
N PHE A 32 -4.17 9.27 -13.06
CA PHE A 32 -5.45 8.61 -12.90
C PHE A 32 -5.88 8.65 -11.44
N LYS A 33 -7.18 8.50 -11.21
CA LYS A 33 -7.78 8.48 -9.88
C LYS A 33 -8.47 7.15 -9.67
N VAL A 34 -8.18 6.54 -8.54
CA VAL A 34 -8.80 5.27 -8.12
C VAL A 34 -9.87 5.61 -7.10
N LEU A 35 -11.12 5.25 -7.41
CA LEU A 35 -12.29 5.54 -6.60
C LEU A 35 -12.98 4.24 -6.19
N ALA A 36 -13.54 4.23 -4.99
CA ALA A 36 -14.56 3.26 -4.63
C ALA A 36 -15.90 3.77 -5.18
N THR A 37 -16.63 2.91 -5.86
CA THR A 37 -18.00 3.20 -6.32
C THR A 37 -19.01 2.97 -5.20
N GLU A 38 -20.27 3.27 -5.46
CA GLU A 38 -21.39 2.91 -4.56
C GLU A 38 -21.85 1.45 -4.76
N THR A 39 -21.30 0.77 -5.77
CA THR A 39 -21.66 -0.60 -6.12
C THR A 39 -20.86 -1.59 -5.28
N LEU A 40 -21.56 -2.52 -4.62
CA LEU A 40 -20.91 -3.62 -3.89
C LEU A 40 -20.22 -4.58 -4.86
N SER A 41 -19.07 -5.11 -4.45
CA SER A 41 -18.38 -6.15 -5.22
C SER A 41 -19.05 -7.51 -5.04
N GLU A 42 -19.07 -8.34 -6.08
CA GLU A 42 -19.59 -9.72 -6.00
C GLU A 42 -18.90 -10.50 -4.88
N LYS A 43 -17.59 -10.33 -4.72
CA LYS A 43 -16.82 -10.96 -3.64
C LYS A 43 -17.30 -10.56 -2.25
N ALA A 44 -17.80 -9.34 -2.07
CA ALA A 44 -18.35 -8.87 -0.81
C ALA A 44 -19.75 -9.45 -0.56
N LEU A 45 -20.56 -9.57 -1.62
CA LEU A 45 -21.86 -10.24 -1.55
C LEU A 45 -21.70 -11.73 -1.19
N ASP A 46 -20.77 -12.43 -1.85
CA ASP A 46 -20.42 -13.83 -1.56
C ASP A 46 -19.85 -14.03 -0.15
N ALA A 47 -19.25 -12.97 0.41
CA ALA A 47 -18.75 -12.96 1.79
C ALA A 47 -19.80 -12.53 2.81
N ASP A 48 -21.06 -12.38 2.40
CA ASP A 48 -22.21 -12.04 3.23
C ASP A 48 -22.04 -10.69 3.98
N VAL A 49 -21.65 -9.66 3.22
CA VAL A 49 -21.40 -8.31 3.76
C VAL A 49 -22.60 -7.73 4.53
N TYR A 50 -23.83 -8.12 4.21
CA TYR A 50 -25.04 -7.63 4.89
C TYR A 50 -25.16 -8.13 6.33
N ASN A 51 -24.62 -9.30 6.64
CA ASN A 51 -24.60 -9.84 8.00
C ASN A 51 -23.24 -9.61 8.69
N ALA A 52 -22.30 -8.92 8.04
CA ALA A 52 -21.01 -8.62 8.62
C ALA A 52 -21.12 -7.59 9.75
N VAL A 53 -20.32 -7.78 10.81
CA VAL A 53 -20.23 -6.82 11.90
C VAL A 53 -19.14 -5.80 11.58
N ALA A 54 -19.54 -4.53 11.46
CA ALA A 54 -18.58 -3.43 11.33
C ALA A 54 -17.81 -3.25 12.65
N THR A 55 -16.48 -3.24 12.55
CA THR A 55 -15.58 -2.95 13.67
C THR A 55 -14.73 -1.74 13.35
N GLU A 56 -14.45 -0.90 14.34
CA GLU A 56 -13.54 0.23 14.19
C GLU A 56 -12.14 -0.25 13.74
N LYS A 57 -11.58 0.43 12.72
CA LYS A 57 -10.18 0.22 12.34
C LYS A 57 -9.29 1.04 13.27
N VAL A 58 -8.64 0.37 14.21
CA VAL A 58 -7.58 0.98 15.03
C VAL A 58 -6.31 1.13 14.19
N ASP A 59 -5.67 2.30 14.23
CA ASP A 59 -4.40 2.54 13.53
C ASP A 59 -3.21 2.18 14.43
N GLY A 60 -2.79 0.92 14.36
CA GLY A 60 -1.68 0.39 15.13
C GLY A 60 -0.99 -0.78 14.44
N THR A 61 0.01 -1.36 15.11
CA THR A 61 0.74 -2.51 14.58
C THR A 61 -0.11 -3.77 14.70
N CYS A 62 -0.43 -4.38 13.56
CA CYS A 62 -1.10 -5.68 13.53
C CYS A 62 -0.24 -6.72 14.24
N CYS A 63 -0.78 -7.34 15.28
CA CYS A 63 -0.12 -8.42 16.02
C CYS A 63 -1.04 -9.62 16.22
N TYR A 64 -0.43 -10.79 16.41
CA TYR A 64 -1.08 -12.04 16.77
C TYR A 64 -0.53 -12.51 18.11
N VAL A 65 -1.41 -12.68 19.09
CA VAL A 65 -1.04 -13.13 20.44
C VAL A 65 -1.59 -14.53 20.66
N THR A 66 -0.71 -15.49 20.98
CA THR A 66 -1.09 -16.88 21.23
C THR A 66 -0.14 -17.56 22.21
N ASN A 67 -0.57 -18.66 22.81
CA ASN A 67 0.29 -19.49 23.63
C ASN A 67 1.15 -20.38 22.72
N TYR A 68 2.47 -20.31 22.88
CA TYR A 68 3.42 -21.21 22.21
C TYR A 68 4.34 -21.81 23.28
N LYS A 69 4.46 -23.14 23.30
CA LYS A 69 5.21 -23.89 24.32
C LYS A 69 4.85 -23.50 25.77
N GLY A 70 3.56 -23.30 26.04
CA GLY A 70 3.05 -22.97 27.37
C GLY A 70 3.28 -21.52 27.83
N GLN A 71 3.87 -20.67 26.98
CA GLN A 71 4.15 -19.26 27.28
C GLN A 71 3.38 -18.36 26.30
N PRO A 72 2.92 -17.16 26.71
CA PRO A 72 2.30 -16.21 25.81
C PRO A 72 3.36 -15.58 24.89
N TYR A 73 3.08 -15.57 23.59
CA TYR A 73 3.92 -14.92 22.58
C TYR A 73 3.12 -13.89 21.80
N LEU A 74 3.78 -12.78 21.46
CA LEU A 74 3.28 -11.77 20.54
C LEU A 74 4.10 -11.78 19.26
N TRP A 75 3.38 -11.84 18.14
CA TRP A 75 3.92 -11.89 16.81
C TRP A 75 3.47 -10.65 16.01
N ALA A 76 4.40 -9.79 15.57
CA ALA A 76 4.06 -8.61 14.78
C ALA A 76 4.09 -8.92 13.27
N ARG A 77 3.21 -8.27 12.50
CA ARG A 77 3.23 -8.36 11.03
C ARG A 77 4.53 -7.76 10.48
N LEU A 78 5.29 -8.54 9.71
CA LEU A 78 6.58 -8.17 9.16
C LEU A 78 6.48 -7.97 7.64
N ASP A 79 6.10 -6.77 7.21
CA ASP A 79 5.98 -6.47 5.78
C ASP A 79 7.37 -6.45 5.09
N ARG A 80 7.43 -6.92 3.83
CA ARG A 80 8.66 -6.84 3.02
C ARG A 80 8.99 -5.39 2.74
N LYS A 81 10.04 -4.87 3.39
CA LYS A 81 10.52 -3.51 3.15
C LYS A 81 11.52 -3.50 1.97
N PRO A 82 11.53 -2.44 1.14
CA PRO A 82 12.58 -2.24 0.17
C PRO A 82 13.98 -2.29 0.81
N ASN A 83 14.95 -2.79 0.05
CA ASN A 83 16.35 -2.72 0.44
C ASN A 83 16.88 -1.27 0.27
N LYS A 84 18.07 -0.98 0.82
CA LYS A 84 18.63 0.38 0.82
C LYS A 84 18.93 0.90 -0.59
N GLN A 85 19.31 0.02 -1.52
CA GLN A 85 19.64 0.39 -2.89
C GLN A 85 18.37 0.73 -3.68
N ALA A 86 17.33 -0.09 -3.55
CA ALA A 86 16.05 0.11 -4.21
C ALA A 86 15.33 1.36 -3.69
N ASP A 87 15.35 1.60 -2.38
CA ASP A 87 14.82 2.84 -1.77
C ASP A 87 15.56 4.09 -2.30
N LYS A 88 16.90 4.02 -2.44
CA LYS A 88 17.70 5.11 -3.02
C LYS A 88 17.36 5.33 -4.50
N ARG A 89 17.19 4.25 -5.28
CA ARG A 89 16.82 4.33 -6.71
C ARG A 89 15.44 4.96 -6.88
N PHE A 90 14.48 4.58 -6.04
CA PHE A 90 13.13 5.14 -6.05
C PHE A 90 13.12 6.63 -5.68
N LYS A 91 13.84 7.04 -4.62
CA LYS A 91 13.97 8.46 -4.26
C LYS A 91 14.60 9.29 -5.36
N LYS A 92 15.66 8.79 -6.01
CA LYS A 92 16.27 9.45 -7.17
C LYS A 92 15.27 9.61 -8.33
N PHE A 93 14.48 8.58 -8.60
CA PHE A 93 13.44 8.64 -9.62
C PHE A 93 12.40 9.73 -9.31
N LEU A 94 11.91 9.82 -8.06
CA LEU A 94 10.99 10.88 -7.65
C LEU A 94 11.59 12.28 -7.87
N HIS A 95 12.82 12.51 -7.41
CA HIS A 95 13.50 13.79 -7.61
C HIS A 95 13.75 14.13 -9.09
N SER A 96 14.06 13.14 -9.93
CA SER A 96 14.21 13.37 -11.38
C SER A 96 12.90 13.83 -12.03
N LYS A 97 11.74 13.34 -11.54
CA LYS A 97 10.42 13.80 -12.00
C LYS A 97 10.09 15.22 -11.54
N GLU A 98 10.49 15.60 -10.34
CA GLU A 98 10.36 16.98 -9.84
C GLU A 98 11.21 17.96 -10.67
N SER A 99 12.45 17.56 -10.99
CA SER A 99 13.42 18.35 -11.76
C SER A 99 12.99 18.58 -13.21
N ALA A 100 12.45 17.55 -13.86
CA ALA A 100 11.97 17.63 -15.24
C ALA A 100 10.76 18.58 -15.40
N LYS A 101 9.93 18.72 -14.38
CA LYS A 101 8.78 19.66 -14.38
C LYS A 101 9.19 21.11 -14.13
N ALA A 102 10.26 21.35 -13.37
CA ALA A 102 10.77 22.69 -13.11
C ALA A 102 11.36 23.36 -14.37
N LEU A 103 11.85 22.55 -15.33
CA LEU A 103 12.41 23.04 -16.59
C LEU A 103 11.33 23.45 -17.62
N ASP A 104 10.07 23.03 -17.41
CA ASP A 104 8.99 23.11 -18.41
C ASP A 104 8.01 24.27 -18.19
N ILE A 105 8.21 25.10 -17.15
CA ILE A 105 7.26 26.19 -16.79
C ILE A 105 7.75 27.59 -17.23
N THR A 106 9.01 27.77 -17.63
CA THR A 106 9.57 29.12 -17.90
C THR A 106 10.09 29.39 -19.31
N LYS A 107 10.03 28.44 -20.25
CA LYS A 107 10.44 28.68 -21.65
C LYS A 107 9.58 27.92 -22.66
N THR A 108 8.46 28.51 -23.06
CA THR A 108 7.89 28.39 -24.43
C THR A 108 6.64 29.27 -24.55
N ARG A 109 6.86 30.57 -24.74
CA ARG A 109 5.99 31.38 -25.59
C ARG A 109 6.62 31.38 -26.97
N ASP A 110 6.54 30.25 -27.68
CA ASP A 110 6.49 30.24 -29.14
C ASP A 110 6.30 28.81 -29.69
N ILE A 111 5.22 28.73 -30.46
CA ILE A 111 4.81 27.83 -31.55
C ILE A 111 5.82 26.74 -31.97
N SER A 112 5.27 25.51 -32.11
CA SER A 112 5.82 24.33 -32.79
C SER A 112 7.02 23.63 -32.14
N ILE A 113 6.74 22.75 -31.17
CA ILE A 113 7.67 21.67 -30.79
C ILE A 113 7.00 20.35 -31.19
N PRO A 114 7.70 19.42 -31.86
CA PRO A 114 7.15 18.11 -32.14
C PRO A 114 6.73 17.46 -30.83
N LEU A 115 5.67 16.65 -30.86
CA LEU A 115 5.30 15.74 -29.79
C LEU A 115 6.45 14.74 -29.56
N VAL A 116 7.54 15.19 -28.95
CA VAL A 116 8.60 14.33 -28.46
C VAL A 116 7.94 13.58 -27.33
N SER A 117 7.79 12.27 -27.53
CA SER A 117 7.47 11.31 -26.50
C SER A 117 8.22 11.69 -25.23
N LEU A 118 7.54 12.33 -24.27
CA LEU A 118 8.00 12.31 -22.90
C LEU A 118 7.90 10.85 -22.52
N ASP A 119 9.01 10.12 -22.68
CA ASP A 119 9.20 8.80 -22.13
C ASP A 119 9.12 8.96 -20.61
N PHE A 120 7.89 8.95 -20.10
CA PHE A 120 7.57 8.72 -18.69
C PHE A 120 7.99 7.29 -18.40
N SER A 121 9.31 7.09 -18.33
CA SER A 121 9.92 5.85 -17.89
C SER A 121 9.26 5.51 -16.56
N GLU A 122 8.42 4.50 -16.55
CA GLU A 122 7.71 4.10 -15.34
C GLU A 122 8.74 3.44 -14.41
N PHE A 123 8.68 3.73 -13.11
CA PHE A 123 9.59 3.08 -12.18
C PHE A 123 9.08 1.66 -11.94
N HIS A 124 9.88 0.68 -12.35
CA HIS A 124 9.56 -0.73 -12.18
C HIS A 124 10.29 -1.28 -10.96
N TRP A 125 9.54 -1.87 -10.03
CA TRP A 125 10.08 -2.60 -8.89
C TRP A 125 10.39 -4.05 -9.31
N ASN A 126 11.59 -4.53 -9.01
CA ASN A 126 11.90 -5.95 -9.07
C ASN A 126 11.53 -6.60 -7.72
N THR A 127 10.45 -7.38 -7.68
CA THR A 127 9.94 -8.01 -6.44
C THR A 127 10.91 -9.00 -5.79
N GLU A 128 11.83 -9.56 -6.56
CA GLU A 128 12.82 -10.52 -6.07
C GLU A 128 14.03 -9.82 -5.47
N GLU A 129 14.51 -8.76 -6.13
CA GLU A 129 15.76 -8.08 -5.78
C GLU A 129 15.56 -6.88 -4.87
N ASP A 130 14.49 -6.10 -5.07
CA ASP A 130 14.34 -4.78 -4.44
C ASP A 130 13.88 -4.85 -2.99
N PHE A 131 13.48 -6.02 -2.50
CA PHE A 131 12.87 -6.20 -1.19
C PHE A 131 13.70 -7.10 -0.29
N LYS A 132 13.74 -6.77 1.00
CA LYS A 132 14.34 -7.63 2.01
C LYS A 132 13.65 -9.00 2.00
N PRO A 133 14.40 -10.10 2.21
CA PRO A 133 13.81 -11.42 2.38
C PRO A 133 12.90 -11.40 3.60
N VAL A 134 11.79 -12.14 3.51
CA VAL A 134 10.99 -12.42 4.69
C VAL A 134 11.78 -13.42 5.54
N PRO A 135 11.97 -13.18 6.84
CA PRO A 135 12.55 -14.17 7.73
C PRO A 135 11.76 -15.50 7.62
N GLU A 136 12.47 -16.63 7.50
CA GLU A 136 11.85 -17.96 7.41
C GLU A 136 11.07 -18.32 8.69
N CYS A 137 11.50 -17.77 9.82
CA CYS A 137 10.83 -17.91 11.09
C CYS A 137 10.27 -16.55 11.54
N TRP A 138 9.10 -16.61 12.16
CA TRP A 138 8.56 -15.43 12.82
C TRP A 138 9.53 -14.97 13.91
N ILE A 139 9.72 -13.65 14.03
CA ILE A 139 10.61 -13.06 15.02
C ILE A 139 9.75 -12.56 16.18
N PRO A 140 10.03 -12.96 17.43
CA PRO A 140 9.37 -12.40 18.61
C PRO A 140 9.54 -10.89 18.65
N ALA A 141 8.48 -10.16 18.96
CA ALA A 141 8.59 -8.73 19.25
C ALA A 141 9.50 -8.56 20.48
N LYS A 142 10.66 -7.93 20.26
CA LYS A 142 11.56 -7.53 21.35
C LYS A 142 10.99 -6.27 22.01
N GLU A 143 11.31 -6.04 23.28
CA GLU A 143 10.92 -4.84 24.06
C GLU A 143 9.46 -4.77 24.55
N ILE A 144 8.72 -5.89 24.52
CA ILE A 144 7.44 -5.96 25.22
C ILE A 144 7.73 -6.39 26.66
N GLU A 145 7.53 -5.48 27.62
CA GLU A 145 7.60 -5.80 29.04
C GLU A 145 6.61 -6.93 29.35
N LYS A 146 7.12 -7.99 30.00
CA LYS A 146 6.26 -9.01 30.58
C LYS A 146 5.55 -8.38 31.77
N GLN A 147 4.23 -8.20 31.69
CA GLN A 147 3.39 -7.97 32.87
C GLN A 147 3.34 -9.22 33.75
#